data_AF-A0A524C5J6-F1
#
_entry.id   AF-A0A524C5J6-F1
#
_cell.length_a   1.000
_cell.length_b   1.000
_cell.length_c   1.000
_cell.angle_alpha   90.00
_cell.angle_beta   90.00
_cell.angle_gamma   90.00
#
_symmetry.space_group_name_H-M   'P 1'
#
loop_
_entity.id
_entity.type
_entity.pdbx_description
1 polymer ?
#
loop_
_entity_poly.entity_id
_entity_poly.type
_entity_poly.pdbx_seq_one_letter_code
_entity_poly.pdbx_strand_id
1 'polypeptide(L)' 'MAHEGLVAFLIILGVLLLLGYYLGPRCEVRVVKRTEGKIMLVPSAVILFVLAVIVFSGILG' A
#
# COMPACT_ATOMS: atom_id res chain seq x y z
N MET A 1 -7.32 1.68 -21.53
CA MET A 1 -8.45 2.49 -21.03
C MET A 1 -9.00 2.01 -19.68
N ALA A 2 -9.75 0.90 -19.58
CA ALA A 2 -10.27 0.45 -18.28
C ALA A 2 -9.17 0.08 -17.26
N HIS A 3 -8.09 -0.54 -17.74
CA HIS A 3 -6.90 -0.85 -16.95
C HIS A 3 -6.22 0.39 -16.34
N GLU A 4 -6.05 1.46 -17.12
CA GLU A 4 -5.37 2.68 -16.67
C GLU A 4 -6.19 3.42 -15.60
N GLY A 5 -7.53 3.41 -15.73
CA GLY A 5 -8.43 3.96 -14.70
C GLY A 5 -8.40 3.17 -13.40
N LEU A 6 -8.30 1.84 -13.47
CA LEU A 6 -8.18 0.97 -12.30
C LEU A 6 -6.86 1.19 -11.54
N VAL A 7 -5.77 1.39 -12.26
CA VAL A 7 -4.46 1.71 -11.68
C VAL A 7 -4.52 3.06 -10.94
N ALA A 8 -5.06 4.10 -11.56
CA ALA A 8 -5.20 5.41 -10.93
C ALA A 8 -6.08 5.34 -9.66
N PHE A 9 -7.18 4.59 -9.70
CA PHE A 9 -8.05 4.38 -8.54
C PHE A 9 -7.32 3.69 -7.38
N LEU A 10 -6.55 2.63 -7.67
CA LEU A 10 -5.79 1.89 -6.65
C LEU A 10 -4.69 2.75 -6.02
N ILE A 11 -4.03 3.60 -6.79
CA ILE A 11 -3.03 4.55 -6.28
C ILE A 11 -3.69 5.53 -5.30
N ILE A 12 -4.83 6.12 -5.68
CA ILE A 12 -5.58 7.06 -4.82
C ILE A 12 -6.03 6.37 -3.52
N LEU A 13 -6.56 5.15 -3.63
CA LEU A 13 -6.99 4.37 -2.47
C LEU A 13 -5.81 4.06 -1.53
N GLY A 14 -4.65 3.67 -2.08
CA GLY A 14 -3.43 3.44 -1.30
C GLY A 14 -2.97 4.69 -0.54
N VAL A 15 -3.00 5.86 -1.17
CA VAL A 15 -2.68 7.14 -0.53
C VAL A 15 -3.66 7.45 0.60
N LEU A 16 -4.96 7.25 0.38
CA LEU A 16 -6.00 7.50 1.38
C LEU A 16 -5.82 6.63 2.63
N LEU A 17 -5.49 5.35 2.43
CA LEU A 17 -5.22 4.40 3.51
C LEU A 17 -3.97 4.78 4.30
N LEU A 18 -2.89 5.19 3.63
CA LEU A 18 -1.70 5.73 4.27
C LEU A 18 -2.02 6.98 5.10
N LEU A 19 -2.83 7.90 4.56
CA LEU A 19 -3.23 9.11 5.26
C LEU A 19 -4.05 8.80 6.51
N GLY A 20 -5.05 7.92 6.41
CA GLY A 20 -5.87 7.48 7.54
C GLY A 20 -5.03 6.76 8.60
N TYR A 21 -4.04 5.99 8.16
CA TYR A 21 -3.07 5.38 9.04
C TYR A 21 -2.19 6.43 9.76
N TYR A 22 -1.81 7.56 9.14
CA TYR A 22 -0.96 8.63 9.71
C TYR A 22 -1.72 9.72 10.52
N LEU A 23 -3.00 9.97 10.23
CA LEU A 23 -3.80 11.02 10.88
C LEU A 23 -4.72 10.52 12.01
N GLY A 24 -4.77 9.21 12.27
CA GLY A 24 -5.60 8.65 13.34
C GLY A 24 -5.19 9.09 14.77
N PRO A 25 -6.15 9.09 15.73
CA PRO A 25 -5.94 9.54 17.11
C PRO A 25 -4.84 8.76 17.87
N ARG A 26 -4.05 9.46 18.68
CA ARG A 26 -2.85 8.96 19.36
C ARG A 26 -3.15 8.35 20.74
N CYS A 27 -3.87 7.24 20.79
CA CYS A 27 -3.94 6.43 22.01
C CYS A 27 -2.68 5.55 22.13
N GLU A 28 -2.09 5.36 23.31
CA GLU A 28 -0.87 4.56 23.51
C GLU A 28 -0.95 3.15 22.92
N VAL A 29 -2.09 2.47 23.09
CA VAL A 29 -2.36 1.15 22.49
C VAL A 29 -2.33 1.20 20.96
N ARG A 30 -2.79 2.31 20.37
CA ARG A 30 -2.76 2.50 18.92
C ARG A 30 -1.34 2.78 18.42
N VAL A 31 -0.45 3.38 19.20
CA VAL A 31 0.95 3.62 18.80
C VAL A 31 1.70 2.30 18.61
N VAL A 32 1.56 1.35 19.53
CA VAL A 32 2.15 0.01 19.41
C VAL A 32 1.55 -0.75 18.23
N LYS A 33 0.21 -0.78 18.12
CA LYS A 33 -0.51 -1.40 16.98
C LYS A 33 -0.15 -0.78 15.63
N ARG A 34 0.12 0.53 15.62
CA ARG A 34 0.58 1.26 14.43
C ARG A 34 1.98 0.79 14.06
N THR A 35 2.90 0.67 15.01
CA THR A 35 4.25 0.13 14.77
C THR A 35 4.21 -1.31 14.25
N GLU A 36 3.41 -2.19 14.86
CA GLU A 36 3.17 -3.56 14.36
C GLU A 36 2.64 -3.53 12.91
N GLY A 37 1.63 -2.70 12.66
CA GLY A 37 1.05 -2.53 11.32
C GLY A 37 2.07 -2.00 10.30
N LYS A 38 2.96 -1.08 10.69
CA LYS A 38 4.04 -0.55 9.83
C LYS A 38 5.03 -1.65 9.46
N ILE A 39 5.45 -2.44 10.45
CA ILE A 39 6.42 -3.53 10.28
C ILE A 39 5.84 -4.64 9.37
N MET A 40 4.51 -4.81 9.34
CA MET A 40 3.86 -5.76 8.42
C MET A 40 3.54 -5.16 7.04
N LEU A 41 3.03 -3.92 6.99
CA LEU A 41 2.55 -3.29 5.75
C LEU A 41 3.69 -2.82 4.83
N VAL A 42 4.80 -2.33 5.38
CA VAL A 42 5.93 -1.84 4.57
C VAL A 42 6.57 -2.96 3.76
N PRO A 43 7.01 -4.09 4.34
CA PRO A 43 7.62 -5.17 3.56
C PRO A 43 6.63 -5.82 2.58
N SER A 44 5.36 -5.98 2.96
CA SER A 44 4.34 -6.53 2.05
C SER A 44 4.06 -5.60 0.86
N ALA A 45 4.00 -4.29 1.07
CA ALA A 45 3.87 -3.31 -0.02
C ALA A 45 5.08 -3.34 -0.98
N VAL A 46 6.31 -3.49 -0.46
CA VAL A 46 7.52 -3.62 -1.29
C VAL A 46 7.47 -4.89 -2.14
N ILE A 47 7.09 -6.03 -1.57
CA ILE A 47 6.95 -7.30 -2.30
C ILE A 47 5.91 -7.18 -3.42
N LEU A 48 4.73 -6.62 -3.12
CA LEU A 48 3.67 -6.42 -4.10
C LEU A 48 4.09 -5.46 -5.23
N PHE A 49 4.85 -4.42 -4.91
CA PHE A 49 5.38 -3.49 -5.91
C PHE A 49 6.34 -4.19 -6.87
N VAL A 50 7.27 -4.99 -6.35
CA VAL A 50 8.21 -5.78 -7.19
C VAL A 50 7.45 -6.78 -8.07
N LEU A 51 6.47 -7.49 -7.51
CA LEU A 51 5.60 -8.40 -8.26
C LEU A 51 4.85 -7.68 -9.39
N ALA A 52 4.27 -6.50 -9.10
CA ALA A 52 3.59 -5.70 -10.10
C ALA A 52 4.55 -5.28 -11.23
N VAL A 53 5.78 -4.85 -10.90
CA VAL A 53 6.79 -4.50 -11.91
C VAL A 53 7.13 -5.69 -12.80
N ILE A 54 7.32 -6.88 -12.23
CA ILE A 54 7.63 -8.09 -13.01
C ILE A 54 6.48 -8.42 -13.96
N VAL A 55 5.23 -8.44 -13.47
CA VAL A 55 4.05 -8.76 -14.27
C VAL A 55 3.83 -7.73 -15.40
N PHE A 56 3.96 -6.43 -15.10
CA PHE A 56 3.76 -5.37 -16.08
C PHE A 56 4.94 -5.14 -17.03
N SER A 57 6.15 -5.57 -16.66
CA SER A 57 7.32 -5.50 -17.56
C SER A 57 7.24 -6.46 -18.74
N GLY A 58 6.29 -7.39 -18.74
CA GLY A 58 6.14 -8.39 -19.79
C GLY A 58 7.19 -9.50 -19.75
N ILE A 59 8.05 -9.57 -18.73
CA ILE A 59 9.05 -10.64 -18.56
C ILE A 59 8.41 -12.05 -18.50
N LEU A 60 7.16 -12.12 -18.06
CA LEU A 60 6.38 -13.38 -17.97
C LEU A 60 5.46 -13.64 -19.17
N GLY A 61 5.42 -12.74 -20.17
CA GLY A 61 4.65 -12.89 -21.41
C GLY A 61 5.55 -13.30 -22.57
#